data_AF-A0A7C1T3U2-F1
#
_entry.id   AF-A0A7C1T3U2-F1
#
_cell.length_a   1.000
_cell.length_b   1.000
_cell.length_c   1.000
_cell.angle_alpha   90.00
_cell.angle_beta   90.00
_cell.angle_gamma   90.00
#
_symmetry.space_group_name_H-M   'P 1'
#
loop_
_entity.id
_entity.type
_entity.pdbx_description
1 polymer ?
#
loop_
_entity_poly.entity_id
_entity_poly.type
_entity_poly.pdbx_seq_one_letter_code
_entity_poly.pdbx_strand_id
1 'polypeptide(L)'
;MPAEFAAAAYRLGHSMVRETYSHNAVFRPGGLADGTLEFMFNFTGKSGLIAGDLAPETPPSPLGPHHTLPSNWVIDWRRFFDLETPLEENFTLNHARRLDPLIVPALHTLPDHPEDMTTVAAREFVLPFRNLRRGSQIGLPSGQDVARAMGFEPLSDTQLSQGRDGDAAAKHGFHKATPLWYYILKEAEQLHDGLRLGPVGSTIVAETFLGLVHGDDNSFLGRRTNWTPHLPSKTPGHFTMADLITFVGDINPVGDGVGIVPKEKPAQ
;
A
#
# COMPACT_ATOMS: atom_id res chain seq x y z
N MET A 1 1.76 16.26 -13.67
CA MET A 1 2.26 15.03 -13.01
C MET A 1 2.79 14.09 -14.09
N PRO A 2 4.02 13.57 -13.97
CA PRO A 2 4.62 12.66 -14.96
C PRO A 2 3.88 11.33 -15.09
N ALA A 3 3.90 10.72 -16.28
CA ALA A 3 3.27 9.41 -16.51
C ALA A 3 4.03 8.29 -15.78
N GLU A 4 5.35 8.39 -15.75
CA GLU A 4 6.28 7.50 -15.04
C GLU A 4 5.97 7.45 -13.55
N PHE A 5 5.58 8.58 -12.95
CA PHE A 5 5.12 8.65 -11.56
C PHE A 5 3.81 7.87 -11.39
N ALA A 6 2.77 8.23 -12.14
CA ALA A 6 1.41 7.71 -11.91
C ALA A 6 1.23 6.23 -12.31
N ALA A 7 1.95 5.77 -13.33
CA ALA A 7 1.78 4.45 -13.92
C ALA A 7 2.90 3.46 -13.56
N ALA A 8 4.03 3.92 -13.02
CA ALA A 8 5.12 3.06 -12.57
C ALA A 8 5.55 3.36 -11.13
N ALA A 9 6.29 4.45 -10.89
CA ALA A 9 6.99 4.66 -9.63
C ALA A 9 6.05 4.69 -8.42
N TYR A 10 4.95 5.45 -8.49
CA TYR A 10 4.01 5.61 -7.38
C TYR A 10 3.05 4.42 -7.21
N ARG A 11 3.23 3.36 -8.02
CA ARG A 11 2.57 2.05 -7.82
C ARG A 11 3.44 1.07 -7.04
N LEU A 12 4.53 1.54 -6.44
CA LEU A 12 5.41 0.78 -5.54
C LEU A 12 4.64 0.13 -4.38
N GLY A 13 3.56 0.79 -3.92
CA GLY A 13 2.73 0.31 -2.81
C GLY A 13 2.11 -1.06 -3.06
N HIS A 14 1.88 -1.47 -4.31
CA HIS A 14 1.35 -2.81 -4.61
C HIS A 14 2.26 -3.95 -4.14
N SER A 15 3.58 -3.73 -4.09
CA SER A 15 4.55 -4.71 -3.58
C SER A 15 4.51 -4.82 -2.05
N MET A 16 4.22 -3.71 -1.37
CA MET A 16 4.21 -3.57 0.08
C MET A 16 2.99 -4.21 0.78
N VAL A 17 1.92 -4.51 0.02
CA VAL A 17 0.67 -5.08 0.53
C VAL A 17 0.89 -6.47 1.14
N ARG A 18 0.14 -6.82 2.19
CA ARG A 18 0.19 -8.13 2.87
C ARG A 18 -1.10 -8.91 2.62
N GLU A 19 -1.02 -10.24 2.75
CA GLU A 19 -2.20 -11.12 2.73
C GLU A 19 -3.07 -10.93 3.98
N THR A 20 -2.40 -10.84 5.13
CA THR A 20 -3.04 -10.68 6.43
C THR A 20 -2.33 -9.62 7.25
N TYR A 21 -3.14 -8.97 8.08
CA TYR A 21 -2.76 -7.91 8.99
C TYR A 21 -3.20 -8.29 10.40
N SER A 22 -2.37 -7.95 11.38
CA SER A 22 -2.82 -7.87 12.77
C SER A 22 -3.58 -6.57 12.94
N HIS A 23 -4.85 -6.51 12.53
CA HIS A 23 -5.63 -5.29 12.45
C HIS A 23 -5.99 -4.71 13.82
N ASN A 24 -6.50 -5.57 14.70
CA ASN A 24 -6.84 -5.26 16.09
C ASN A 24 -6.82 -6.54 16.94
N ALA A 25 -7.28 -6.48 18.19
CA ALA A 25 -7.29 -7.63 19.10
C ALA A 25 -8.15 -8.81 18.61
N VAL A 26 -9.22 -8.52 17.84
CA VAL A 26 -10.18 -9.49 17.29
C VAL A 26 -9.67 -10.09 15.98
N PHE A 27 -9.20 -9.23 15.08
CA PHE A 27 -8.81 -9.57 13.70
C PHE A 27 -7.29 -9.59 13.53
N ARG A 28 -6.67 -10.72 13.86
CA ARG A 28 -5.22 -10.93 13.81
C ARG A 28 -4.90 -12.42 13.74
N PRO A 29 -3.69 -12.80 13.31
CA PRO A 29 -3.20 -14.16 13.46
C PRO A 29 -3.34 -14.63 14.92
N GLY A 30 -4.06 -15.74 15.12
CA GLY A 30 -4.38 -16.29 16.45
C GLY A 30 -5.48 -15.55 17.23
N GLY A 31 -6.16 -14.58 16.61
CA GLY A 31 -7.39 -13.96 17.13
C GLY A 31 -8.65 -14.75 16.77
N LEU A 32 -9.80 -14.08 16.83
CA LEU A 32 -11.08 -14.69 16.45
C LEU A 32 -11.14 -14.98 14.94
N ALA A 33 -10.52 -14.11 14.14
CA ALA A 33 -10.34 -14.27 12.70
C ALA A 33 -9.07 -13.54 12.26
N ASP A 34 -8.56 -13.85 11.07
CA ASP A 34 -7.46 -13.09 10.48
C ASP A 34 -7.95 -11.75 9.90
N GLY A 35 -7.15 -10.70 10.04
CA GLY A 35 -7.37 -9.44 9.33
C GLY A 35 -6.94 -9.54 7.87
N THR A 36 -7.67 -10.26 7.04
CA THR A 36 -7.30 -10.51 5.63
C THR A 36 -7.37 -9.23 4.78
N LEU A 37 -6.61 -9.19 3.68
CA LEU A 37 -6.69 -8.10 2.71
C LEU A 37 -8.11 -7.97 2.12
N GLU A 38 -8.81 -9.08 1.92
CA GLU A 38 -10.21 -9.09 1.50
C GLU A 38 -11.10 -8.31 2.49
N PHE A 39 -10.95 -8.56 3.79
CA PHE A 39 -11.67 -7.80 4.81
C PHE A 39 -11.26 -6.33 4.85
N MET A 40 -9.99 -6.00 4.57
CA MET A 40 -9.55 -4.60 4.44
C MET A 40 -10.27 -3.86 3.31
N PHE A 41 -10.63 -4.55 2.22
CA PHE A 41 -11.45 -3.96 1.15
C PHE A 41 -12.93 -3.94 1.52
N ASN A 42 -13.44 -5.05 2.05
CA ASN A 42 -14.87 -5.21 2.30
C ASN A 42 -15.37 -4.32 3.45
N PHE A 43 -14.66 -4.26 4.57
CA PHE A 43 -15.08 -3.51 5.75
C PHE A 43 -14.63 -2.05 5.70
N THR A 44 -14.90 -1.35 4.59
CA THR A 44 -14.63 0.09 4.41
C THR A 44 -15.90 0.95 4.45
N GLY A 45 -17.06 0.35 4.73
CA GLY A 45 -18.37 0.99 4.65
C GLY A 45 -18.87 1.24 3.22
N LYS A 46 -18.06 0.86 2.21
CA LYS A 46 -18.40 0.90 0.78
C LYS A 46 -17.94 -0.35 0.03
N SER A 47 -17.09 -1.21 0.61
CA SER A 47 -16.64 -2.48 0.01
C SER A 47 -16.00 -2.35 -1.39
N GLY A 48 -15.47 -1.18 -1.76
CA GLY A 48 -15.02 -0.90 -3.14
C GLY A 48 -16.14 -0.74 -4.17
N LEU A 49 -17.40 -0.85 -3.76
CA LEU A 49 -18.61 -0.52 -4.51
C LEU A 49 -19.08 0.88 -4.05
N ILE A 50 -19.85 1.60 -4.85
CA ILE A 50 -20.53 2.81 -4.34
C ILE A 50 -21.76 2.35 -3.56
N ALA A 51 -21.59 1.57 -2.49
CA ALA A 51 -22.70 1.19 -1.62
C ALA A 51 -23.05 2.37 -0.69
N GLY A 52 -24.32 2.76 -0.63
CA GLY A 52 -24.81 3.93 0.12
C GLY A 52 -25.95 4.64 -0.63
N ASP A 53 -26.24 5.89 -0.29
CA ASP A 53 -27.36 6.66 -0.87
C ASP A 53 -27.34 6.78 -2.41
N LEU A 54 -26.17 6.60 -3.02
CA LEU A 54 -25.95 6.69 -4.47
C LEU A 54 -26.08 5.35 -5.22
N ALA A 55 -26.05 4.21 -4.54
CA ALA A 55 -26.38 2.91 -5.10
C ALA A 55 -26.99 1.99 -4.00
N PRO A 56 -28.33 2.05 -3.81
CA PRO A 56 -29.01 1.33 -2.73
C PRO A 56 -29.04 -0.18 -2.96
N GLU A 57 -28.96 -0.62 -4.21
CA GLU A 57 -28.81 -2.04 -4.54
C GLU A 57 -27.33 -2.39 -4.58
N THR A 58 -26.87 -3.14 -3.57
CA THR A 58 -25.54 -3.72 -3.62
C THR A 58 -25.67 -5.20 -4.00
N PRO A 59 -24.82 -5.70 -4.92
CA PRO A 59 -24.81 -7.13 -5.24
C PRO A 59 -24.66 -7.97 -3.97
N PRO A 60 -25.30 -9.14 -3.90
CA PRO A 60 -25.10 -10.05 -2.78
C PRO A 60 -23.63 -10.46 -2.70
N SER A 61 -22.95 -9.99 -1.66
CA SER A 61 -21.62 -10.46 -1.25
C SER A 61 -21.79 -11.57 -0.22
N PRO A 62 -20.96 -12.63 -0.21
CA PRO A 62 -20.95 -13.64 0.85
C PRO A 62 -20.73 -13.03 2.25
N LEU A 63 -20.08 -11.87 2.30
CA LEU A 63 -19.84 -11.09 3.51
C LEU A 63 -20.83 -9.92 3.68
N GLY A 64 -21.71 -9.71 2.71
CA GLY A 64 -22.68 -8.63 2.66
C GLY A 64 -22.07 -7.26 2.34
N PRO A 65 -22.85 -6.35 1.74
CA PRO A 65 -22.46 -4.95 1.64
C PRO A 65 -22.53 -4.29 3.01
N HIS A 66 -21.44 -3.67 3.46
CA HIS A 66 -21.45 -2.91 4.70
C HIS A 66 -21.71 -1.44 4.40
N HIS A 67 -22.85 -0.91 4.85
CA HIS A 67 -23.18 0.52 4.70
C HIS A 67 -22.38 1.42 5.65
N THR A 68 -21.82 0.84 6.70
CA THR A 68 -20.99 1.52 7.71
C THR A 68 -19.83 0.63 8.10
N LEU A 69 -18.79 1.21 8.68
CA LEU A 69 -17.68 0.46 9.27
C LEU A 69 -18.22 -0.41 10.43
N PRO A 70 -18.01 -1.74 10.42
CA PRO A 70 -18.36 -2.58 11.57
C PRO A 70 -17.65 -2.11 12.84
N SER A 71 -18.34 -2.06 13.97
CA SER A 71 -17.78 -1.56 15.24
C SER A 71 -16.60 -2.40 15.78
N ASN A 72 -16.52 -3.66 15.36
CA ASN A 72 -15.40 -4.56 15.66
C ASN A 72 -14.24 -4.45 14.66
N TRP A 73 -14.37 -3.68 13.58
CA TRP A 73 -13.35 -3.47 12.56
C TRP A 73 -12.58 -2.15 12.73
N VAL A 74 -12.65 -1.53 13.90
CA VAL A 74 -11.85 -0.33 14.19
C VAL A 74 -10.38 -0.72 14.33
N ILE A 75 -9.51 0.08 13.73
CA ILE A 75 -8.05 -0.15 13.69
C ILE A 75 -7.42 0.04 15.07
N ASP A 76 -6.47 -0.84 15.43
CA ASP A 76 -5.56 -0.64 16.56
C ASP A 76 -4.26 -0.01 16.04
N TRP A 77 -4.12 1.31 16.16
CA TRP A 77 -3.01 2.06 15.58
C TRP A 77 -1.65 1.66 16.15
N ARG A 78 -1.61 1.12 17.37
CA ARG A 78 -0.39 0.57 17.99
C ARG A 78 0.21 -0.54 17.13
N ARG A 79 -0.60 -1.24 16.32
CA ARG A 79 -0.15 -2.34 15.44
C ARG A 79 0.38 -1.86 14.09
N PHE A 80 0.29 -0.56 13.78
CA PHE A 80 0.74 0.02 12.51
C PHE A 80 1.85 1.05 12.70
N PHE A 81 1.90 1.68 13.88
CA PHE A 81 2.95 2.62 14.26
C PHE A 81 3.54 2.23 15.60
N ASP A 82 4.86 2.36 15.73
CA ASP A 82 5.51 2.25 17.03
C ASP A 82 5.19 3.51 17.86
N LEU A 83 4.26 3.34 18.79
CA LEU A 83 3.82 4.39 19.71
C LEU A 83 4.46 4.24 21.10
N GLU A 84 5.44 3.34 21.25
CA GLU A 84 6.08 2.99 22.53
C GLU A 84 5.09 2.57 23.63
N THR A 85 3.91 2.12 23.23
CA THR A 85 2.93 1.54 24.16
C THR A 85 3.44 0.18 24.63
N PRO A 86 3.23 -0.20 25.92
CA PRO A 86 3.54 -1.54 26.38
C PRO A 86 2.89 -2.60 25.48
N LEU A 87 3.70 -3.49 24.93
CA LEU A 87 3.22 -4.54 24.05
C LEU A 87 2.56 -5.64 24.88
N GLU A 88 1.37 -6.03 24.46
CA GLU A 88 0.63 -7.16 25.04
C GLU A 88 1.22 -8.50 24.56
N GLU A 89 0.86 -9.59 25.23
CA GLU A 89 1.18 -10.93 24.75
C GLU A 89 0.54 -11.18 23.38
N ASN A 90 1.28 -11.77 22.44
CA ASN A 90 0.85 -11.96 21.04
C ASN A 90 0.59 -10.67 20.25
N PHE A 91 1.29 -9.59 20.58
CA PHE A 91 1.28 -8.35 19.82
C PHE A 91 2.24 -8.40 18.61
N THR A 92 1.75 -8.00 17.44
CA THR A 92 2.51 -8.01 16.19
C THR A 92 2.34 -6.70 15.44
N LEU A 93 3.45 -6.07 15.06
CA LEU A 93 3.47 -4.90 14.19
C LEU A 93 3.28 -5.30 12.71
N ASN A 94 2.47 -4.52 12.01
CA ASN A 94 2.25 -4.63 10.58
C ASN A 94 3.30 -3.85 9.80
N HIS A 95 4.50 -4.42 9.66
CA HIS A 95 5.49 -3.87 8.74
C HIS A 95 5.06 -4.06 7.29
N ALA A 96 5.25 -3.04 6.44
CA ALA A 96 5.12 -3.20 5.00
C ALA A 96 5.99 -4.34 4.48
N ARG A 97 5.56 -5.04 3.43
CA ARG A 97 6.46 -5.93 2.71
C ARG A 97 7.54 -5.13 2.00
N ARG A 98 8.61 -5.84 1.64
CA ARG A 98 9.73 -5.27 0.87
C ARG A 98 9.25 -4.78 -0.48
N LEU A 99 9.98 -3.81 -1.02
CA LEU A 99 9.88 -3.36 -2.40
C LEU A 99 10.63 -4.36 -3.28
N ASP A 100 9.89 -5.35 -3.76
CA ASP A 100 10.40 -6.34 -4.71
C ASP A 100 9.35 -6.63 -5.80
N PRO A 101 9.71 -7.34 -6.89
CA PRO A 101 8.76 -7.65 -7.95
C PRO A 101 7.68 -8.69 -7.60
N LEU A 102 7.58 -9.12 -6.34
CA LEU A 102 6.66 -10.17 -5.91
C LEU A 102 5.38 -9.57 -5.31
N ILE A 103 4.24 -10.13 -5.70
CA ILE A 103 2.92 -9.62 -5.34
C ILE A 103 2.18 -10.71 -4.56
N VAL A 104 1.40 -10.30 -3.53
CA VAL A 104 0.58 -11.24 -2.76
C VAL A 104 -0.41 -11.97 -3.66
N PRO A 105 -0.64 -13.28 -3.46
CA PRO A 105 -1.68 -14.04 -4.16
C PRO A 105 -3.04 -13.33 -4.28
N ALA A 106 -3.52 -12.67 -3.22
CA ALA A 106 -4.80 -11.94 -3.25
C ALA A 106 -4.88 -10.83 -4.32
N LEU A 107 -3.73 -10.26 -4.74
CA LEU A 107 -3.69 -9.28 -5.82
C LEU A 107 -3.55 -9.92 -7.22
N HIS A 108 -3.36 -11.24 -7.29
CA HIS A 108 -3.51 -12.00 -8.53
C HIS A 108 -4.95 -12.46 -8.78
N THR A 109 -5.79 -12.49 -7.75
CA THR A 109 -7.19 -12.94 -7.83
C THR A 109 -8.12 -11.86 -7.29
N LEU A 110 -8.25 -10.75 -8.03
CA LEU A 110 -9.13 -9.64 -7.66
C LEU A 110 -10.61 -10.09 -7.61
N PRO A 111 -11.50 -9.35 -6.93
CA PRO A 111 -12.92 -9.67 -6.89
C PRO A 111 -13.50 -9.92 -8.29
N ASP A 112 -14.38 -10.93 -8.41
CA ASP A 112 -14.95 -11.42 -9.67
C ASP A 112 -13.94 -12.04 -10.66
N HIS A 113 -12.76 -12.47 -10.19
CA HIS A 113 -11.79 -13.17 -11.02
C HIS A 113 -12.41 -14.42 -11.67
N PRO A 114 -12.44 -14.51 -13.02
CA PRO A 114 -13.06 -15.63 -13.72
C PRO A 114 -12.19 -16.88 -13.67
N GLU A 115 -12.80 -18.06 -13.83
CA GLU A 115 -12.05 -19.33 -13.97
C GLU A 115 -11.29 -19.39 -15.30
N ASP A 116 -11.90 -18.91 -16.39
CA ASP A 116 -11.27 -18.86 -17.71
C ASP A 116 -10.41 -17.60 -17.91
N MET A 117 -9.10 -17.79 -17.97
CA MET A 117 -8.09 -16.72 -18.11
C MET A 117 -7.54 -16.55 -19.53
N THR A 118 -8.19 -17.15 -20.53
CA THR A 118 -7.74 -17.11 -21.93
C THR A 118 -7.86 -15.72 -22.57
N THR A 119 -8.84 -14.92 -22.16
CA THR A 119 -9.07 -13.57 -22.74
C THR A 119 -8.27 -12.47 -22.04
N VAL A 120 -8.02 -11.37 -22.75
CA VAL A 120 -7.40 -10.16 -22.14
C VAL A 120 -8.30 -9.57 -21.06
N ALA A 121 -9.62 -9.57 -21.27
CA ALA A 121 -10.59 -9.07 -20.29
C ALA A 121 -10.52 -9.87 -18.97
N ALA A 122 -10.40 -11.19 -19.05
CA ALA A 122 -10.20 -12.03 -17.87
C ALA A 122 -8.88 -11.72 -17.14
N ARG A 123 -7.78 -11.53 -17.88
CA ARG A 123 -6.48 -11.16 -17.28
C ARG A 123 -6.46 -9.81 -16.59
N GLU A 124 -7.42 -8.93 -16.84
CA GLU A 124 -7.57 -7.71 -16.05
C GLU A 124 -7.84 -8.03 -14.58
N PHE A 125 -8.34 -9.20 -14.18
CA PHE A 125 -8.51 -9.52 -12.76
C PHE A 125 -7.19 -9.85 -12.02
N VAL A 126 -6.05 -9.70 -12.69
CA VAL A 126 -4.70 -9.85 -12.14
C VAL A 126 -4.05 -8.44 -12.04
N LEU A 127 -3.85 -7.92 -10.84
CA LEU A 127 -3.35 -6.54 -10.65
C LEU A 127 -1.98 -6.29 -11.32
N PRO A 128 -0.99 -7.20 -11.24
CA PRO A 128 0.29 -7.03 -11.95
C PRO A 128 0.11 -6.92 -13.47
N PHE A 129 -0.85 -7.67 -14.04
CA PHE A 129 -1.18 -7.57 -15.46
C PHE A 129 -1.77 -6.20 -15.80
N ARG A 130 -2.73 -5.69 -15.00
CA ARG A 130 -3.28 -4.32 -15.17
C ARG A 130 -2.18 -3.27 -15.18
N ASN A 131 -1.22 -3.38 -14.25
CA ASN A 131 -0.10 -2.45 -14.13
C ASN A 131 0.78 -2.45 -15.38
N LEU A 132 1.27 -3.64 -15.78
CA LEU A 132 2.15 -3.78 -16.93
C LEU A 132 1.45 -3.36 -18.24
N ARG A 133 0.20 -3.79 -18.43
CA ARG A 133 -0.61 -3.41 -19.60
C ARG A 133 -0.83 -1.91 -19.67
N ARG A 134 -1.19 -1.26 -18.55
CA ARG A 134 -1.38 0.19 -18.50
C ARG A 134 -0.11 0.93 -18.89
N GLY A 135 1.05 0.51 -18.38
CA GLY A 135 2.35 1.09 -18.74
C GLY A 135 2.62 1.01 -20.24
N SER A 136 2.35 -0.15 -20.84
CA SER A 136 2.46 -0.34 -22.30
C SER A 136 1.48 0.54 -23.08
N GLN A 137 0.21 0.62 -22.66
CA GLN A 137 -0.84 1.39 -23.35
C GLN A 137 -0.55 2.89 -23.41
N ILE A 138 0.10 3.45 -22.38
CA ILE A 138 0.45 4.87 -22.35
C ILE A 138 1.87 5.13 -22.90
N GLY A 139 2.55 4.09 -23.39
CA GLY A 139 3.87 4.21 -24.00
C GLY A 139 4.98 4.55 -23.01
N LEU A 140 4.95 3.99 -21.79
CA LEU A 140 6.07 4.19 -20.85
C LEU A 140 7.39 3.65 -21.45
N PRO A 141 8.50 4.40 -21.31
CA PRO A 141 9.83 3.92 -21.66
C PRO A 141 10.25 2.72 -20.80
N SER A 142 11.29 2.01 -21.24
CA SER A 142 11.90 0.96 -20.41
C SER A 142 12.63 1.58 -19.21
N GLY A 143 12.79 0.80 -18.14
CA GLY A 143 13.54 1.25 -16.97
C GLY A 143 14.99 1.63 -17.29
N GLN A 144 15.63 0.89 -18.20
CA GLN A 144 16.98 1.20 -18.68
C GLN A 144 17.04 2.54 -19.42
N ASP A 145 16.04 2.85 -20.25
CA ASP A 145 16.00 4.12 -21.00
C ASP A 145 15.77 5.30 -20.06
N VAL A 146 14.90 5.13 -19.05
CA VAL A 146 14.70 6.16 -18.01
C VAL A 146 15.97 6.37 -17.19
N ALA A 147 16.63 5.28 -16.77
CA ALA A 147 17.90 5.36 -16.04
C ALA A 147 18.95 6.17 -16.83
N ARG A 148 19.15 5.83 -18.12
CA ARG A 148 20.07 6.57 -18.99
C ARG A 148 19.68 8.03 -19.18
N ALA A 149 18.39 8.31 -19.37
CA ALA A 149 17.90 9.68 -19.52
C ALA A 149 18.12 10.53 -18.26
N MET A 150 18.11 9.90 -17.09
CA MET A 150 18.44 10.53 -15.80
C MET A 150 19.95 10.56 -15.49
N GLY A 151 20.80 9.97 -16.34
CA GLY A 151 22.24 9.88 -16.12
C GLY A 151 22.68 8.81 -15.12
N PHE A 152 21.81 7.84 -14.80
CA PHE A 152 22.15 6.69 -13.98
C PHE A 152 22.62 5.51 -14.83
N GLU A 153 23.52 4.70 -14.28
CA GLU A 153 23.85 3.40 -14.86
C GLU A 153 22.65 2.45 -14.68
N PRO A 154 22.10 1.87 -15.77
CA PRO A 154 21.00 0.92 -15.65
C PRO A 154 21.41 -0.34 -14.89
N LEU A 155 20.44 -1.05 -14.31
CA LEU A 155 20.66 -2.42 -13.86
C LEU A 155 21.17 -3.28 -15.03
N SER A 156 22.16 -4.12 -14.74
CA SER A 156 22.71 -5.06 -15.71
C SER A 156 21.68 -6.13 -16.08
N ASP A 157 21.86 -6.73 -17.26
CA ASP A 157 21.04 -7.87 -17.70
C ASP A 157 20.99 -8.99 -16.66
N THR A 158 22.12 -9.25 -15.98
CA THR A 158 22.22 -10.26 -14.93
C THR A 158 21.35 -9.94 -13.71
N GLN A 159 21.36 -8.68 -13.26
CA GLN A 159 20.51 -8.23 -12.14
C GLN A 159 19.02 -8.31 -12.51
N LEU A 160 18.68 -8.00 -13.77
CA LEU A 160 17.32 -8.04 -14.30
C LEU A 160 16.82 -9.47 -14.56
N SER A 161 17.73 -10.43 -14.75
CA SER A 161 17.42 -11.84 -14.95
C SER A 161 17.59 -12.70 -13.70
N GLN A 162 17.79 -12.11 -12.52
CA GLN A 162 18.03 -12.86 -11.29
C GLN A 162 16.71 -13.20 -10.56
N GLY A 163 16.60 -14.44 -10.08
CA GLY A 163 15.43 -14.91 -9.31
C GLY A 163 14.27 -15.39 -10.19
N ARG A 164 13.22 -15.95 -9.59
CA ARG A 164 12.09 -16.56 -10.34
C ARG A 164 11.38 -15.57 -11.27
N ASP A 165 11.25 -14.33 -10.82
CA ASP A 165 10.70 -13.23 -11.60
C ASP A 165 11.65 -12.82 -12.73
N GLY A 166 12.97 -12.79 -12.46
CA GLY A 166 14.02 -12.53 -13.44
C GLY A 166 14.12 -13.62 -14.51
N ASP A 167 13.94 -14.89 -14.16
CA ASP A 167 13.88 -16.02 -15.11
C ASP A 167 12.72 -15.83 -16.11
N ALA A 168 11.56 -15.37 -15.62
CA ALA A 168 10.42 -15.06 -16.48
C ALA A 168 10.71 -13.84 -17.37
N ALA A 169 11.33 -12.78 -16.83
CA ALA A 169 11.75 -11.62 -17.61
C ALA A 169 12.79 -12.01 -18.68
N ALA A 170 13.71 -12.91 -18.37
CA ALA A 170 14.72 -13.42 -19.29
C ALA A 170 14.10 -14.20 -20.44
N LYS A 171 13.23 -15.16 -20.11
CA LYS A 171 12.51 -16.02 -21.05
C LYS A 171 11.74 -15.23 -22.11
N HIS A 172 11.19 -14.08 -21.74
CA HIS A 172 10.41 -13.23 -22.62
C HIS A 172 11.18 -12.02 -23.18
N GLY A 173 12.48 -11.92 -22.93
CA GLY A 173 13.32 -10.81 -23.41
C GLY A 173 13.12 -9.47 -22.69
N PHE A 174 12.28 -9.42 -21.65
CA PHE A 174 12.01 -8.21 -20.87
C PHE A 174 13.20 -7.71 -20.06
N HIS A 175 14.19 -8.55 -19.78
CA HIS A 175 15.45 -8.10 -19.17
C HIS A 175 16.26 -7.12 -20.04
N LYS A 176 16.01 -7.07 -21.37
CA LYS A 176 16.69 -6.12 -22.29
C LYS A 176 16.00 -4.76 -22.39
N ALA A 177 14.68 -4.73 -22.23
CA ALA A 177 13.84 -3.54 -22.26
C ALA A 177 12.73 -3.74 -21.21
N THR A 178 13.04 -3.40 -19.97
CA THR A 178 12.25 -3.81 -18.82
C THR A 178 11.10 -2.83 -18.58
N PRO A 179 9.84 -3.31 -18.44
CA PRO A 179 8.72 -2.43 -18.07
C PRO A 179 9.04 -1.62 -16.83
N LEU A 180 8.87 -0.30 -16.89
CA LEU A 180 9.34 0.64 -15.87
C LEU A 180 8.87 0.30 -14.44
N TRP A 181 7.62 -0.13 -14.27
CA TRP A 181 7.11 -0.53 -12.94
C TRP A 181 7.89 -1.70 -12.35
N TYR A 182 8.13 -2.75 -13.15
CA TYR A 182 8.94 -3.89 -12.72
C TYR A 182 10.38 -3.45 -12.46
N TYR A 183 10.97 -2.63 -13.34
CA TYR A 183 12.34 -2.14 -13.17
C TYR A 183 12.51 -1.42 -11.83
N ILE A 184 11.58 -0.52 -11.45
CA ILE A 184 11.66 0.23 -10.19
C ILE A 184 11.64 -0.70 -8.97
N LEU A 185 10.82 -1.76 -9.01
CA LEU A 185 10.79 -2.76 -7.94
C LEU A 185 12.05 -3.63 -7.93
N LYS A 186 12.54 -4.03 -9.11
CA LYS A 186 13.80 -4.77 -9.24
C LYS A 186 15.00 -3.96 -8.78
N GLU A 187 15.00 -2.65 -9.06
CA GLU A 187 16.03 -1.71 -8.62
C GLU A 187 16.06 -1.60 -7.09
N ALA A 188 14.90 -1.51 -6.45
CA ALA A 188 14.80 -1.52 -4.99
C ALA A 188 15.33 -2.85 -4.40
N GLU A 189 14.93 -4.00 -4.97
CA GLU A 189 15.40 -5.32 -4.55
C GLU A 189 16.92 -5.45 -4.69
N GLN A 190 17.47 -5.14 -5.88
CA GLN A 190 18.87 -5.40 -6.23
C GLN A 190 19.86 -4.46 -5.53
N LEU A 191 19.48 -3.21 -5.30
CA LEU A 191 20.40 -2.21 -4.76
C LEU A 191 20.25 -2.02 -3.25
N HIS A 192 19.07 -2.33 -2.70
CA HIS A 192 18.71 -1.98 -1.33
C HIS A 192 17.93 -3.07 -0.59
N ASP A 193 17.97 -4.32 -1.07
CA ASP A 193 17.26 -5.45 -0.49
C ASP A 193 15.74 -5.21 -0.34
N GLY A 194 15.18 -4.32 -1.17
CA GLY A 194 13.79 -3.89 -1.12
C GLY A 194 13.42 -3.03 0.09
N LEU A 195 14.38 -2.48 0.83
CA LEU A 195 14.12 -1.63 1.99
C LEU A 195 13.85 -0.16 1.61
N ARG A 196 14.26 0.26 0.42
CA ARG A 196 13.98 1.59 -0.15
C ARG A 196 14.06 1.56 -1.68
N LEU A 197 13.46 2.55 -2.33
CA LEU A 197 13.58 2.73 -3.77
C LEU A 197 15.03 2.97 -4.18
N GLY A 198 15.39 2.51 -5.38
CA GLY A 198 16.67 2.85 -6.01
C GLY A 198 16.67 4.23 -6.68
N PRO A 199 17.76 4.58 -7.38
CA PRO A 199 17.96 5.90 -7.95
C PRO A 199 16.83 6.36 -8.88
N VAL A 200 16.38 5.52 -9.83
CA VAL A 200 15.32 5.89 -10.77
C VAL A 200 13.99 6.06 -10.03
N GLY A 201 13.58 5.06 -9.24
CA GLY A 201 12.30 5.10 -8.54
C GLY A 201 12.20 6.28 -7.56
N SER A 202 13.25 6.51 -6.78
CA SER A 202 13.29 7.59 -5.79
C SER A 202 13.29 8.98 -6.42
N THR A 203 14.03 9.18 -7.51
CA THR A 203 14.07 10.47 -8.23
C THR A 203 12.70 10.82 -8.79
N ILE A 204 12.03 9.89 -9.48
CA ILE A 204 10.68 10.13 -10.04
C ILE A 204 9.70 10.56 -8.93
N VAL A 205 9.70 9.85 -7.80
CA VAL A 205 8.80 10.12 -6.68
C VAL A 205 9.12 11.47 -6.03
N ALA A 206 10.39 11.69 -5.68
CA ALA A 206 10.83 12.89 -4.97
C ALA A 206 10.65 14.15 -5.82
N GLU A 207 11.07 14.13 -7.08
CA GLU A 207 10.94 15.29 -7.98
C GLU A 207 9.48 15.61 -8.30
N THR A 208 8.61 14.60 -8.40
CA THR A 208 7.17 14.85 -8.58
C THR A 208 6.59 15.58 -7.38
N PHE A 209 6.87 15.14 -6.15
CA PHE A 209 6.40 15.84 -4.95
C PHE A 209 7.00 17.23 -4.83
N LEU A 210 8.30 17.36 -5.05
CA LEU A 210 8.99 18.65 -5.01
C LEU A 210 8.39 19.62 -6.03
N GLY A 211 8.18 19.18 -7.26
CA GLY A 211 7.57 19.97 -8.31
C GLY A 211 6.12 20.37 -8.01
N LEU A 212 5.33 19.48 -7.40
CA LEU A 212 3.97 19.79 -6.96
C LEU A 212 3.96 20.85 -5.85
N VAL A 213 4.83 20.71 -4.84
CA VAL A 213 4.89 21.66 -3.72
C VAL A 213 5.45 23.01 -4.18
N HIS A 214 6.55 23.02 -4.94
CA HIS A 214 7.15 24.27 -5.46
C HIS A 214 6.28 24.96 -6.50
N GLY A 215 5.52 24.20 -7.30
CA GLY A 215 4.63 24.74 -8.33
C GLY A 215 3.30 25.27 -7.81
N ASP A 216 2.98 25.06 -6.53
CA ASP A 216 1.78 25.59 -5.88
C ASP A 216 2.11 26.82 -5.02
N ASP A 217 1.74 28.01 -5.52
CA ASP A 217 1.87 29.29 -4.81
C ASP A 217 1.07 29.33 -3.49
N ASN A 218 0.11 28.42 -3.29
CA ASN A 218 -0.65 28.27 -2.04
C ASN A 218 -0.05 27.24 -1.08
N SER A 219 1.01 26.52 -1.49
CA SER A 219 1.66 25.56 -0.62
C SER A 219 2.21 26.23 0.64
N PHE A 220 2.40 25.45 1.71
CA PHE A 220 3.03 25.96 2.92
C PHE A 220 4.42 26.56 2.64
N LEU A 221 5.20 25.95 1.73
CA LEU A 221 6.52 26.48 1.35
C LEU A 221 6.41 27.78 0.55
N GLY A 222 5.42 27.90 -0.35
CA GLY A 222 5.18 29.11 -1.14
C GLY A 222 4.64 30.28 -0.31
N ARG A 223 3.77 30.02 0.68
CA ARG A 223 3.14 31.05 1.52
C ARG A 223 3.90 31.38 2.80
N ARG A 224 4.66 30.42 3.35
CA ARG A 224 5.34 30.54 4.66
C ARG A 224 6.68 29.82 4.61
N THR A 225 7.69 30.52 4.10
CA THR A 225 9.06 30.00 3.94
C THR A 225 9.76 29.62 5.26
N ASN A 226 9.27 30.11 6.41
CA ASN A 226 9.77 29.80 7.75
C ASN A 226 8.83 28.90 8.57
N TRP A 227 7.89 28.19 7.93
CA TRP A 227 6.99 27.30 8.64
C TRP A 227 7.75 26.15 9.31
N THR A 228 7.37 25.84 10.54
CA THR A 228 7.81 24.63 11.26
C THR A 228 6.60 23.93 11.88
N PRO A 229 6.63 22.59 12.03
CA PRO A 229 5.62 21.89 12.83
C PRO A 229 5.55 22.49 14.24
N HIS A 230 4.35 22.78 14.72
CA HIS A 230 4.10 23.38 16.04
C HIS A 230 3.25 22.48 16.95
N LEU A 231 2.72 21.38 16.39
CA LEU A 231 2.04 20.38 17.19
C LEU A 231 3.05 19.67 18.12
N PRO A 232 2.59 19.18 19.29
CA PRO A 232 3.44 18.36 20.15
C PRO A 232 4.06 17.22 19.36
N SER A 233 5.37 17.05 19.53
CA SER A 233 6.14 15.96 18.94
C SER A 233 7.11 15.44 20.00
N LYS A 234 7.42 14.15 19.92
CA LYS A 234 8.39 13.52 20.81
C LYS A 234 9.78 14.11 20.66
N THR A 235 10.20 14.36 19.42
CA THR A 235 11.49 14.97 19.11
C THR A 235 11.26 16.41 18.66
N PRO A 236 11.73 17.43 19.40
CA PRO A 236 11.55 18.83 19.02
C PRO A 236 12.00 19.11 17.58
N GLY A 237 11.12 19.68 16.76
CA GLY A 237 11.39 20.00 15.36
C GLY A 237 11.23 18.83 14.38
N HIS A 238 10.88 17.63 14.86
CA HIS A 238 10.63 16.46 14.02
C HIS A 238 9.25 15.88 14.32
N PHE A 239 8.33 16.03 13.37
CA PHE A 239 6.95 15.58 13.50
C PHE A 239 6.68 14.39 12.58
N THR A 240 6.14 13.32 13.16
CA THR A 240 5.89 12.03 12.49
C THR A 240 4.41 11.66 12.54
N MET A 241 4.03 10.59 11.83
CA MET A 241 2.68 10.01 11.95
C MET A 241 2.39 9.49 13.37
N ALA A 242 3.40 9.00 14.09
CA ALA A 242 3.24 8.55 15.48
C ALA A 242 2.86 9.72 16.41
N ASP A 243 3.43 10.91 16.18
CA ASP A 243 3.09 12.13 16.92
C ASP A 243 1.63 12.55 16.63
N LEU A 244 1.22 12.49 15.36
CA LEU A 244 -0.16 12.81 14.96
C LEU A 244 -1.18 11.88 15.63
N ILE A 245 -0.92 10.57 15.60
CA ILE A 245 -1.81 9.56 16.20
C ILE A 245 -1.89 9.73 17.72
N THR A 246 -0.73 9.94 18.37
CA THR A 246 -0.67 10.22 19.80
C THR A 246 -1.42 11.51 20.17
N PHE A 247 -1.32 12.56 19.35
CA PHE A 247 -2.01 13.83 19.55
C PHE A 247 -3.54 13.69 19.48
N VAL A 248 -4.07 12.84 18.59
CA VAL A 248 -5.51 12.55 18.50
C VAL A 248 -6.01 11.82 19.75
N GLY A 249 -5.17 10.97 20.35
CA GLY A 249 -5.45 10.34 21.65
C GLY A 249 -6.35 9.10 21.63
N ASP A 250 -6.71 8.59 20.45
CA ASP A 250 -7.56 7.41 20.29
C ASP A 250 -6.84 6.28 19.51
N ILE A 251 -5.90 5.63 20.19
CA ILE A 251 -4.92 4.72 19.56
C ILE A 251 -5.35 3.25 19.54
N ASN A 252 -6.31 2.86 20.40
CA ASN A 252 -6.89 1.51 20.45
C ASN A 252 -8.36 1.55 20.89
N PRO A 253 -9.29 1.92 19.98
CA PRO A 253 -10.69 2.09 20.35
C PRO A 253 -11.41 0.76 20.68
N VAL A 254 -10.91 -0.37 20.17
CA VAL A 254 -11.48 -1.71 20.38
C VAL A 254 -11.09 -2.31 21.74
N GLY A 255 -10.07 -1.76 22.40
CA GLY A 255 -9.58 -2.29 23.67
C GLY A 255 -8.93 -3.66 23.51
N ASP A 256 -9.23 -4.58 24.43
CA ASP A 256 -8.75 -5.97 24.44
C ASP A 256 -9.58 -6.91 23.55
N GLY A 257 -10.61 -6.38 22.86
CA GLY A 257 -11.52 -7.17 22.04
C GLY A 257 -12.51 -8.03 22.84
N VAL A 258 -12.47 -7.97 24.18
CA VAL A 258 -13.48 -8.54 25.05
C VAL A 258 -14.51 -7.43 25.25
N GLY A 259 -15.65 -7.53 24.56
CA GLY A 259 -16.70 -6.52 24.67
C GLY A 259 -16.99 -6.18 26.14
N ILE A 260 -17.18 -4.90 26.44
CA ILE A 260 -17.53 -4.47 27.80
C ILE A 260 -18.82 -5.19 28.19
N VAL A 261 -18.73 -6.20 29.05
CA VAL A 261 -19.92 -6.76 29.70
C VAL A 261 -20.47 -5.62 30.56
N PRO A 262 -21.66 -5.08 30.27
CA PRO A 262 -22.24 -4.06 31.13
C PRO A 262 -22.34 -4.68 32.52
N LYS A 263 -21.72 -4.04 33.53
CA LYS A 263 -21.98 -4.44 34.92
C LYS A 263 -23.50 -4.42 35.10
N GLU A 264 -24.07 -5.56 35.50
CA GLU A 264 -25.49 -5.65 35.85
C GLU A 264 -25.82 -4.46 36.74
N LYS A 265 -26.78 -3.64 36.31
CA LYS A 265 -27.31 -2.61 37.19
C LYS A 265 -27.84 -3.33 38.44
N PRO A 266 -27.43 -2.93 39.66
CA PRO A 266 -28.02 -3.51 40.86
C PRO A 266 -29.54 -3.34 40.77
N ALA A 267 -30.26 -4.44 41.02
CA ALA A 267 -31.71 -4.40 41.11
C ALA A 267 -32.11 -3.33 42.14
N GLN A 268 -32.98 -2.41 41.71
CA GLN A 268 -33.61 -1.45 42.61
C GLN A 268 -34.59 -2.16 43.53
#